data_AF-A0A7V9EVT9-F1
#
_entry.id   AF-A0A7V9EVT9-F1
#
_cell.length_a   1.000
_cell.length_b   1.000
_cell.length_c   1.000
_cell.angle_alpha   90.00
_cell.angle_beta   90.00
_cell.angle_gamma   90.00
#
_symmetry.space_group_name_H-M   'P 1'
#
loop_
_entity.id
_entity.type
_entity.pdbx_description
1 polymer ?
#
loop_
_entity_poly.entity_id
_entity_poly.type
_entity_poly.pdbx_seq_one_letter_code
_entity_poly.pdbx_strand_id
1 'polypeptide(L)'
;MPDPFDTMSAPVEPVDPDPRFATHLRARLVRALALPEGVDMPRTVLAPQPLDTATTLPGYAGVVPYLAVVDARRALDWYAEALGAHPRGEPIVMPDGRIGHAELELAGSVVMLSDEHPEIGVTAPVPGQGSSVTLHLEVADVDSSTRRAVAGGASLDRPPVDNPYGRNAVVIDPFGHRWMLSTPVPSPDPVETTPGHSDVSYASVWVPDVEVAAVFYAEVLGWRYAEGSAPQGRRVEGVEPPLGLWGGQEQRTMFMCFSVDDVPAAVTRVRTAGGRAEEPRDEPYGLVADCVDDQGMAFSLSQAGDGAVPAGRASSPRQGELAYLTLGVADTARAQAFFGAVLGWRFAPGRMEGGWSIEGLSPTAGMYGGADLPVVMPMYAVDDIGAAVERVRGAGGTATNPERMPYGVTSDCVDNQGSSFYLGQLE
;
A
#
# COMPACT_ATOMS: atom_id res chain seq x y z
N MET A 1 -22.48 47.97 -9.34
CA MET A 1 -21.27 47.53 -8.61
C MET A 1 -20.22 47.27 -9.66
N PRO A 2 -19.07 47.96 -9.63
CA PRO A 2 -17.95 47.64 -10.52
C PRO A 2 -17.47 46.20 -10.24
N ASP A 3 -16.99 45.53 -11.29
CA ASP A 3 -16.53 44.15 -11.25
C ASP A 3 -15.27 44.04 -10.37
N PRO A 4 -15.21 43.14 -9.36
CA PRO A 4 -14.04 42.99 -8.49
C PRO A 4 -12.74 42.64 -9.25
N PHE A 5 -12.82 42.18 -10.50
CA PHE A 5 -11.66 41.83 -11.32
C PHE A 5 -11.11 42.98 -12.19
N ASP A 6 -11.79 44.12 -12.29
CA ASP A 6 -11.29 45.28 -13.04
C ASP A 6 -9.95 45.79 -12.50
N THR A 7 -9.72 45.62 -11.19
CA THR A 7 -8.47 45.99 -10.50
C THR A 7 -7.23 45.23 -10.97
N MET A 8 -7.40 44.03 -11.57
CA MET A 8 -6.29 43.22 -12.08
C MET A 8 -5.85 43.60 -13.50
N SER A 9 -6.60 44.48 -14.16
CA SER A 9 -6.31 44.95 -15.53
C SER A 9 -5.40 46.19 -15.56
N ALA A 10 -5.12 46.79 -14.40
CA ALA A 10 -4.28 47.96 -14.29
C ALA A 10 -2.78 47.57 -14.30
N PRO A 11 -1.92 48.28 -15.04
CA PRO A 11 -0.48 48.02 -15.03
C PRO A 11 0.11 48.24 -13.63
N VAL A 12 0.96 47.31 -13.19
CA VAL A 12 1.64 47.37 -11.88
C VAL A 12 2.64 48.53 -11.90
N GLU A 13 2.33 49.62 -11.20
CA GLU A 13 3.29 50.70 -10.94
C GLU A 13 4.17 50.33 -9.73
N PRO A 14 5.51 50.42 -9.84
CA PRO A 14 6.40 50.18 -8.71
C PRO A 14 6.09 51.17 -7.58
N VAL A 15 5.71 50.65 -6.42
CA VAL A 15 5.53 51.44 -5.21
C VAL A 15 6.85 51.46 -4.46
N ASP A 16 7.37 52.65 -4.17
CA ASP A 16 8.55 52.78 -3.33
C ASP A 16 8.31 52.14 -1.95
N PRO A 17 9.27 51.37 -1.42
CA PRO A 17 9.10 50.68 -0.15
C PRO A 17 8.84 51.68 0.98
N ASP A 18 8.02 51.27 1.95
CA ASP A 18 7.70 52.07 3.14
C ASP A 18 8.98 52.69 3.72
N PRO A 19 9.07 54.04 3.83
CA PRO A 19 10.24 54.73 4.36
C PRO A 19 10.68 54.24 5.75
N ARG A 20 9.73 53.76 6.58
CA ARG A 20 10.02 53.16 7.89
C ARG A 20 10.72 51.82 7.75
N PHE A 21 10.25 50.96 6.84
CA PHE A 21 10.90 49.69 6.55
C PHE A 21 12.31 49.91 6.00
N ALA A 22 12.46 50.83 5.02
CA ALA A 22 13.74 51.16 4.43
C ALA A 22 14.73 51.69 5.49
N THR A 23 14.26 52.54 6.41
CA THR A 23 15.07 53.07 7.52
C THR A 23 15.48 51.96 8.50
N HIS A 24 14.57 51.05 8.85
CA HIS A 24 14.86 49.95 9.76
C HIS A 24 15.88 48.96 9.17
N LEU A 25 15.73 48.61 7.89
CA LEU A 25 16.66 47.75 7.17
C LEU A 25 18.05 48.39 7.08
N ARG A 26 18.12 49.70 6.77
CA ARG A 26 19.38 50.43 6.69
C ARG A 26 20.09 50.49 8.04
N ALA A 27 19.35 50.70 9.13
CA ALA A 27 19.91 50.66 10.49
C ALA A 27 20.48 49.29 10.85
N ARG A 28 19.81 48.19 10.45
CA ARG A 28 20.32 46.82 10.64
C ARG A 28 21.61 46.56 9.87
N LEU A 29 21.67 46.97 8.61
CA LEU A 29 22.86 46.79 7.76
C LEU A 29 24.04 47.62 8.26
N VAL A 30 23.81 48.88 8.66
CA VAL A 30 24.86 49.72 9.24
C VAL A 30 25.39 49.13 10.54
N ARG A 31 24.54 48.56 11.41
CA ARG A 31 25.01 47.85 12.61
C ARG A 31 25.85 46.62 12.28
N ALA A 32 25.42 45.83 11.29
CA ALA A 32 26.15 44.64 10.87
C ALA A 32 27.53 44.97 10.28
N LEU A 33 27.63 46.08 9.54
CA LEU A 33 28.86 46.55 8.90
C LEU A 33 29.77 47.38 9.83
N ALA A 34 29.24 47.87 10.96
CA ALA A 34 30.01 48.61 11.97
C ALA A 34 30.62 47.71 13.06
N LEU A 35 30.51 46.38 12.93
CA LEU A 35 31.23 45.44 13.79
C LEU A 35 32.73 45.49 13.44
N PRO A 36 33.65 45.59 14.43
CA PRO A 36 35.08 45.65 14.14
C PRO A 36 35.55 44.35 13.46
N GLU A 37 36.27 44.47 12.35
CA GLU A 37 36.97 43.33 11.74
C GLU A 37 37.99 42.77 12.76
N GLY A 38 37.79 41.51 13.18
CA GLY A 38 38.62 40.83 14.17
C GLY A 38 37.95 40.51 15.50
N VAL A 39 36.66 40.83 15.69
CA VAL A 39 35.90 40.25 16.80
C VAL A 39 35.53 38.81 16.43
N ASP A 40 36.25 37.86 17.01
CA ASP A 40 35.90 36.45 17.00
C ASP A 40 34.63 36.29 17.85
N MET A 41 33.48 36.42 17.19
CA MET A 41 32.21 36.00 17.78
C MET A 41 32.40 34.53 18.15
N PRO A 42 32.15 34.10 19.41
CA PRO A 42 32.14 32.69 19.71
C PRO A 42 31.05 32.09 18.85
N ARG A 43 31.50 31.52 17.74
CA ARG A 43 30.73 30.60 16.95
C ARG A 43 30.55 29.47 17.95
N THR A 44 29.44 29.50 18.68
CA THR A 44 28.84 28.27 19.18
C THR A 44 28.40 27.54 17.92
N VAL A 45 29.39 27.06 17.16
CA VAL A 45 29.28 25.82 16.46
C VAL A 45 29.05 24.88 17.62
N LEU A 46 27.78 24.60 17.88
CA LEU A 46 27.42 23.28 18.31
C LEU A 46 28.07 22.40 17.25
N ALA A 47 29.30 21.94 17.53
CA ALA A 47 29.77 20.73 16.88
C ALA A 47 28.59 19.78 17.09
N PRO A 48 28.02 19.18 16.03
CA PRO A 48 27.13 18.07 16.27
C PRO A 48 28.00 17.09 17.05
N GLN A 49 27.81 17.06 18.38
CA GLN A 49 28.08 15.83 19.08
C GLN A 49 27.24 14.83 18.30
N PRO A 50 27.81 13.68 17.90
CA PRO A 50 26.96 12.58 17.54
C PRO A 50 25.96 12.49 18.67
N LEU A 51 24.68 12.73 18.36
CA LEU A 51 23.65 12.07 19.15
C LEU A 51 24.11 10.62 19.10
N ASP A 52 24.37 10.02 20.26
CA ASP A 52 24.34 8.57 20.36
C ASP A 52 22.93 8.16 19.93
N THR A 53 22.71 8.09 18.62
CA THR A 53 21.54 7.52 17.96
C THR A 53 21.68 6.01 18.09
N ALA A 54 21.63 5.55 19.33
CA ALA A 54 21.37 4.18 19.74
C ALA A 54 21.16 4.15 21.27
N THR A 55 20.34 5.05 21.80
CA THR A 55 19.44 4.68 22.88
C THR A 55 18.09 5.25 22.51
N THR A 56 17.33 4.47 21.76
CA THR A 56 15.90 4.67 21.57
C THR A 56 15.26 4.61 22.95
N LEU A 57 15.19 5.74 23.66
CA LEU A 57 14.05 6.00 24.53
C LEU A 57 12.82 5.80 23.65
N PRO A 58 11.77 5.07 24.05
CA PRO A 58 10.61 4.85 23.19
C PRO A 58 10.03 6.22 22.82
N GLY A 59 10.38 6.74 21.65
CA GLY A 59 9.98 8.06 21.20
C GLY A 59 8.59 7.97 20.61
N TYR A 60 7.78 9.01 20.76
CA TYR A 60 6.51 9.09 20.05
C TYR A 60 6.72 8.88 18.55
N ALA A 61 5.95 7.99 17.93
CA ALA A 61 5.97 7.80 16.49
C ALA A 61 4.87 8.65 15.85
N GLY A 62 5.23 9.52 14.90
CA GLY A 62 4.26 10.23 14.05
C GLY A 62 3.45 11.32 14.76
N VAL A 63 2.16 11.43 14.39
CA VAL A 63 1.21 12.40 14.95
C VAL A 63 0.60 11.82 16.23
N VAL A 64 0.79 12.53 17.35
CA VAL A 64 0.22 12.15 18.65
C VAL A 64 -0.93 13.08 18.98
N PRO A 65 -2.18 12.59 19.12
CA PRO A 65 -3.29 13.43 19.52
C PRO A 65 -3.12 13.89 20.97
N TYR A 66 -3.49 15.15 21.21
CA TYR A 66 -3.54 15.73 22.55
C TYR A 66 -4.98 16.11 22.86
N LEU A 67 -5.59 15.42 23.82
CA LEU A 67 -7.00 15.56 24.16
C LEU A 67 -7.19 16.47 25.37
N ALA A 68 -8.02 17.50 25.22
CA ALA A 68 -8.58 18.21 26.36
C ALA A 68 -9.84 17.50 26.83
N VAL A 69 -9.94 17.24 28.14
CA VAL A 69 -11.11 16.60 28.76
C VAL A 69 -11.58 17.39 29.96
N VAL A 70 -12.87 17.33 30.27
CA VAL A 70 -13.46 18.04 31.41
C VAL A 70 -12.99 17.49 32.78
N ASP A 71 -12.56 16.23 32.81
CA ASP A 71 -12.04 15.54 34.00
C ASP A 71 -11.03 14.47 33.57
N ALA A 72 -9.75 14.82 33.64
CA ALA A 72 -8.64 13.98 33.21
C ALA A 72 -8.44 12.74 34.08
N ARG A 73 -8.71 12.81 35.39
CA ARG A 73 -8.62 11.63 36.26
C ARG A 73 -9.65 10.59 35.85
N ARG A 74 -10.90 11.02 35.68
CA ARG A 74 -11.96 10.15 35.20
C ARG A 74 -11.68 9.63 33.79
N ALA A 75 -11.05 10.44 32.94
CA ALA A 75 -10.68 10.01 31.59
C ALA A 75 -9.61 8.92 31.59
N LEU A 76 -8.57 9.04 32.42
CA LEU A 76 -7.55 8.01 32.56
C LEU A 76 -8.15 6.66 32.97
N ASP A 77 -9.02 6.65 33.98
CA ASP A 77 -9.72 5.45 34.43
C ASP A 77 -10.61 4.88 33.32
N TRP A 78 -11.39 5.73 32.66
CA TRP A 78 -12.29 5.32 31.59
C TRP A 78 -11.55 4.71 30.40
N TYR A 79 -10.48 5.34 29.93
CA TYR A 79 -9.70 4.82 28.81
C TYR A 79 -9.03 3.48 29.15
N ALA A 80 -8.58 3.31 30.40
CA ALA A 80 -8.03 2.04 30.87
C ALA A 80 -9.10 0.93 30.85
N GLU A 81 -10.28 1.18 31.40
CA GLU A 81 -11.34 0.18 31.52
C GLU A 81 -12.06 -0.11 30.18
N ALA A 82 -12.38 0.93 29.42
CA ALA A 82 -13.16 0.81 28.19
C ALA A 82 -12.30 0.34 27.01
N LEU A 83 -11.15 0.99 26.81
CA LEU A 83 -10.30 0.85 25.63
C LEU A 83 -8.99 0.10 25.90
N GLY A 84 -8.72 -0.31 27.16
CA GLY A 84 -7.51 -1.04 27.51
C GLY A 84 -6.25 -0.18 27.53
N ALA A 85 -6.39 1.11 27.79
CA ALA A 85 -5.25 2.02 27.88
C ALA A 85 -4.36 1.72 29.08
N HIS A 86 -3.07 2.00 28.95
CA HIS A 86 -2.09 1.91 30.03
C HIS A 86 -1.42 3.27 30.28
N PRO A 87 -1.33 3.74 31.54
CA PRO A 87 -0.66 4.99 31.84
C PRO A 87 0.83 4.90 31.50
N ARG A 88 1.32 5.90 30.78
CA ARG A 88 2.73 6.02 30.42
C ARG A 88 3.40 7.04 31.34
N GLY A 89 3.79 6.56 32.52
CA GLY A 89 4.35 7.39 33.58
C GLY A 89 3.28 8.08 34.43
N GLU A 90 3.74 8.91 35.36
CA GLU A 90 2.86 9.61 36.29
C GLU A 90 2.28 10.89 35.68
N PRO A 91 0.97 11.17 35.83
CA PRO A 91 0.37 12.43 35.41
C PRO A 91 1.04 13.64 36.06
N ILE A 92 1.24 14.69 35.28
CA ILE A 92 1.74 15.97 35.77
C ILE A 92 0.56 16.76 36.33
N VAL A 93 0.49 16.83 37.66
CA VAL A 93 -0.52 17.61 38.38
C VAL A 93 -0.02 19.03 38.62
N MET A 94 -0.82 20.02 38.23
CA MET A 94 -0.53 21.43 38.42
C MET A 94 -0.81 21.89 39.86
N PRO A 95 -0.34 23.08 40.28
CA PRO A 95 -0.58 23.60 41.64
C PRO A 95 -2.06 23.78 42.02
N ASP A 96 -2.96 23.94 41.03
CA ASP A 96 -4.40 24.04 41.24
C ASP A 96 -5.11 22.67 41.35
N GLY A 97 -4.36 21.58 41.21
CA GLY A 97 -4.85 20.21 41.33
C GLY A 97 -5.37 19.59 40.02
N ARG A 98 -5.40 20.34 38.91
CA ARG A 98 -5.70 19.80 37.57
C ARG A 98 -4.53 19.02 37.01
N ILE A 99 -4.79 18.04 36.16
CA ILE A 99 -3.78 17.36 35.35
C ILE A 99 -3.45 18.26 34.17
N GLY A 100 -2.24 18.80 34.16
CA GLY A 100 -1.72 19.58 33.03
C GLY A 100 -1.21 18.71 31.89
N HIS A 101 -0.85 17.46 32.17
CA HIS A 101 -0.42 16.49 31.17
C HIS A 101 -0.48 15.06 31.71
N ALA A 102 -0.97 14.12 30.91
CA ALA A 102 -0.84 12.69 31.10
C ALA A 102 -0.71 11.99 29.76
N GLU A 103 -0.17 10.78 29.79
CA GLU A 103 0.00 9.96 28.61
C GLU A 103 -0.61 8.59 28.82
N LEU A 104 -1.25 8.10 27.77
CA LEU A 104 -1.82 6.77 27.69
C LEU A 104 -1.23 6.04 26.50
N GLU A 105 -0.78 4.82 26.71
CA GLU A 105 -0.50 3.86 25.66
C GLU A 105 -1.78 3.09 25.30
N LEU A 106 -2.13 3.08 24.02
CA LEU A 106 -3.32 2.44 23.45
C LEU A 106 -2.92 1.76 22.14
N ALA A 107 -3.05 0.43 22.07
CA ALA A 107 -2.74 -0.35 20.86
C ALA A 107 -1.36 -0.03 20.24
N GLY A 108 -0.32 0.13 21.07
CA GLY A 108 1.04 0.47 20.64
C GLY A 108 1.25 1.92 20.20
N SER A 109 0.21 2.76 20.26
CA SER A 109 0.26 4.21 20.03
C SER A 109 0.17 4.97 21.36
N VAL A 110 0.52 6.26 21.32
CA VAL A 110 0.39 7.14 22.49
C VAL A 110 -0.72 8.17 22.24
N VAL A 111 -1.50 8.45 23.28
CA VAL A 111 -2.44 9.57 23.34
C VAL A 111 -2.05 10.43 24.54
N MET A 112 -1.93 11.73 24.31
CA MET A 112 -1.71 12.70 25.37
C MET A 112 -3.04 13.30 25.80
N LEU A 113 -3.18 13.66 27.07
CA LEU A 113 -4.36 14.38 27.54
C LEU A 113 -4.08 15.32 28.70
N SER A 114 -4.96 16.30 28.89
CA SER A 114 -5.00 17.19 30.05
C SER A 114 -6.44 17.48 30.45
N ASP A 115 -6.62 18.00 31.66
CA ASP A 115 -7.82 18.75 31.98
C ASP A 115 -7.97 19.95 31.04
N GLU A 116 -9.19 20.44 30.88
CA GLU A 116 -9.44 21.68 30.17
C GLU A 116 -8.87 22.90 30.90
N HIS A 117 -8.33 23.83 30.12
CA HIS A 117 -7.83 25.13 30.53
C HIS A 117 -8.37 26.22 29.58
N PRO A 118 -9.67 26.58 29.70
CA PRO A 118 -10.31 27.55 28.82
C PRO A 118 -9.60 28.91 28.79
N GLU A 119 -8.92 29.28 29.88
CA GLU A 119 -8.12 30.50 30.02
C GLU A 119 -6.96 30.61 29.01
N ILE A 120 -6.49 29.50 28.47
CA ILE A 120 -5.44 29.43 27.44
C ILE A 120 -5.92 28.74 26.15
N GLY A 121 -7.23 28.55 26.00
CA GLY A 121 -7.85 27.99 24.79
C GLY A 121 -7.81 26.46 24.68
N VAL A 122 -7.39 25.75 25.73
CA VAL A 122 -7.46 24.28 25.77
C VAL A 122 -8.84 23.88 26.30
N THR A 123 -9.74 23.45 25.41
CA THR A 123 -11.15 23.20 25.77
C THR A 123 -11.58 21.82 25.34
N ALA A 124 -12.33 21.13 26.20
CA ALA A 124 -12.91 19.85 25.86
C ALA A 124 -14.03 20.02 24.83
N PRO A 125 -14.32 19.00 24.00
CA PRO A 125 -15.44 19.04 23.07
C PRO A 125 -16.77 19.33 23.79
N VAL A 126 -17.59 20.21 23.21
CA VAL A 126 -18.92 20.51 23.76
C VAL A 126 -19.86 19.33 23.43
N PRO A 127 -20.48 18.68 24.43
CA PRO A 127 -21.38 17.58 24.19
C PRO A 127 -22.49 17.95 23.20
N GLY A 128 -22.68 17.13 22.18
CA GLY A 128 -23.73 17.31 21.17
C GLY A 128 -23.43 18.30 20.04
N GLN A 129 -22.27 18.97 20.02
CA GLN A 129 -21.88 19.85 18.89
C GLN A 129 -21.07 19.16 17.79
N GLY A 130 -20.90 17.85 17.89
CA GLY A 130 -20.07 17.06 16.97
C GLY A 130 -18.58 17.20 17.29
N SER A 131 -17.78 16.34 16.65
CA SER A 131 -16.32 16.36 16.79
C SER A 131 -15.69 16.76 15.45
N SER A 132 -14.66 17.60 15.50
CA SER A 132 -13.91 18.03 14.31
C SER A 132 -12.95 16.94 13.80
N VAL A 133 -12.63 15.96 14.64
CA VAL A 133 -11.70 14.87 14.35
C VAL A 133 -12.33 13.54 14.76
N THR A 134 -11.79 12.44 14.24
CA THR A 134 -12.13 11.10 14.71
C THR A 134 -10.83 10.35 14.95
N LEU A 135 -10.68 9.86 16.18
CA LEU A 135 -9.55 9.04 16.58
C LEU A 135 -9.83 7.60 16.12
N HIS A 136 -8.98 7.07 15.26
CA HIS A 136 -9.06 5.68 14.84
C HIS A 136 -8.25 4.82 15.82
N LEU A 137 -8.86 3.74 16.30
CA LEU A 137 -8.23 2.80 17.21
C LEU A 137 -8.47 1.38 16.70
N GLU A 138 -7.38 0.65 16.50
CA GLU A 138 -7.43 -0.77 16.20
C GLU A 138 -7.64 -1.59 17.47
N VAL A 139 -8.61 -2.51 17.44
CA VAL A 139 -8.98 -3.36 18.57
C VAL A 139 -9.14 -4.80 18.11
N ALA A 140 -8.79 -5.75 18.98
CA ALA A 140 -8.90 -7.17 18.68
C ALA A 140 -10.35 -7.61 18.37
N ASP A 141 -11.34 -6.98 19.02
CA ASP A 141 -12.76 -7.28 18.84
C ASP A 141 -13.58 -5.99 19.00
N VAL A 142 -14.18 -5.53 17.88
CA VAL A 142 -15.00 -4.32 17.83
C VAL A 142 -16.26 -4.44 18.69
N ASP A 143 -16.96 -5.57 18.68
CA ASP A 143 -18.19 -5.75 19.44
C ASP A 143 -17.94 -5.72 20.95
N SER A 144 -16.88 -6.40 21.40
CA SER A 144 -16.49 -6.41 22.82
C SER A 144 -16.09 -5.02 23.29
N SER A 145 -15.28 -4.32 22.49
CA SER A 145 -14.77 -2.98 22.83
C SER A 145 -15.88 -1.95 22.79
N THR A 146 -16.79 -2.04 21.82
CA THR A 146 -17.98 -1.19 21.75
C THR A 146 -18.89 -1.41 22.96
N ARG A 147 -19.15 -2.67 23.35
CA ARG A 147 -19.96 -2.97 24.54
C ARG A 147 -19.32 -2.42 25.82
N ARG A 148 -18.01 -2.56 25.99
CA ARG A 148 -17.30 -1.99 27.17
C ARG A 148 -17.37 -0.47 27.18
N ALA A 149 -17.11 0.18 26.05
CA ALA A 149 -17.18 1.63 25.93
C ALA A 149 -18.58 2.16 26.28
N VAL A 150 -19.63 1.55 25.72
CA VAL A 150 -21.03 1.94 26.01
C VAL A 150 -21.39 1.68 27.47
N ALA A 151 -20.96 0.54 28.05
CA ALA A 151 -21.16 0.28 29.48
C ALA A 151 -20.45 1.30 30.38
N GLY A 152 -19.30 1.82 29.93
CA GLY A 152 -18.57 2.91 30.59
C GLY A 152 -19.15 4.30 30.36
N GLY A 153 -20.28 4.44 29.66
CA GLY A 153 -20.96 5.72 29.44
C GLY A 153 -20.64 6.42 28.12
N ALA A 154 -19.94 5.78 27.18
CA ALA A 154 -19.88 6.29 25.81
C ALA A 154 -21.25 6.19 25.13
N SER A 155 -21.55 7.14 24.26
CA SER A 155 -22.71 7.06 23.37
C SER A 155 -22.34 6.34 22.07
N LEU A 156 -23.24 5.49 21.60
CA LEU A 156 -23.07 4.76 20.35
C LEU A 156 -23.49 5.67 19.17
N ASP A 157 -22.53 6.11 18.36
CA ASP A 157 -22.78 6.91 17.15
C ASP A 157 -23.14 5.97 15.98
N ARG A 158 -22.33 4.92 15.78
CA ARG A 158 -22.56 3.89 14.76
C ARG A 158 -22.35 2.50 15.35
N PRO A 159 -23.34 1.58 15.23
CA PRO A 159 -23.19 0.21 15.71
C PRO A 159 -22.09 -0.55 14.95
N PRO A 160 -21.52 -1.61 15.56
CA PRO A 160 -20.61 -2.51 14.86
C PRO A 160 -21.23 -3.06 13.58
N VAL A 161 -20.54 -2.83 12.46
CA VAL A 161 -20.97 -3.27 11.13
C VAL A 161 -19.78 -3.83 10.36
N ASP A 162 -20.03 -4.90 9.63
CA ASP A 162 -19.05 -5.50 8.73
C ASP A 162 -18.95 -4.65 7.47
N ASN A 163 -17.72 -4.27 7.11
CA ASN A 163 -17.40 -3.60 5.86
C ASN A 163 -16.36 -4.43 5.09
N PRO A 164 -16.18 -4.17 3.78
CA PRO A 164 -15.16 -4.86 2.99
C PRO A 164 -13.74 -4.73 3.56
N TYR A 165 -13.44 -3.65 4.28
CA TYR A 165 -12.14 -3.37 4.89
C TYR A 165 -12.11 -3.67 6.41
N GLY A 166 -12.96 -4.58 6.87
CA GLY A 166 -13.03 -5.02 8.25
C GLY A 166 -14.26 -4.51 9.01
N ARG A 167 -14.40 -4.99 10.24
CA ARG A 167 -15.51 -4.62 11.11
C ARG A 167 -15.17 -3.31 11.83
N ASN A 168 -16.10 -2.37 11.85
CA ASN A 168 -15.92 -1.13 12.60
C ASN A 168 -17.19 -0.65 13.30
N ALA A 169 -16.99 0.15 14.35
CA ALA A 169 -18.03 0.86 15.09
C ALA A 169 -17.55 2.28 15.38
N VAL A 170 -18.48 3.18 15.71
CA VAL A 170 -18.13 4.52 16.17
C VAL A 170 -18.83 4.81 17.49
N VAL A 171 -18.06 5.30 18.45
CA VAL A 171 -18.55 5.76 19.75
C VAL A 171 -18.09 7.19 20.02
N ILE A 172 -18.87 7.94 20.80
CA ILE A 172 -18.46 9.20 21.40
C ILE A 172 -18.22 8.93 22.89
N ASP A 173 -17.01 9.16 23.36
CA ASP A 173 -16.67 8.93 24.77
C ASP A 173 -17.38 9.93 25.71
N PRO A 174 -17.35 9.70 27.04
CA PRO A 174 -17.99 10.59 28.00
C PRO A 174 -17.46 12.02 28.05
N PHE A 175 -16.35 12.30 27.36
CA PHE A 175 -15.67 13.59 27.31
C PHE A 175 -15.87 14.28 25.95
N GLY A 176 -16.64 13.67 25.05
CA GLY A 176 -17.06 14.23 23.77
C GLY A 176 -16.13 13.92 22.58
N HIS A 177 -15.08 13.10 22.76
CA HIS A 177 -14.21 12.72 21.64
C HIS A 177 -14.80 11.56 20.85
N ARG A 178 -14.65 11.63 19.53
CA ARG A 178 -15.18 10.63 18.60
C ARG A 178 -14.13 9.58 18.29
N TRP A 179 -14.47 8.32 18.52
CA TRP A 179 -13.60 7.17 18.31
C TRP A 179 -14.18 6.23 17.26
N MET A 180 -13.39 5.86 16.26
CA MET A 180 -13.67 4.77 15.33
C MET A 180 -12.89 3.54 15.76
N LEU A 181 -13.61 2.53 16.24
CA LEU A 181 -13.04 1.24 16.61
C LEU A 181 -13.05 0.35 15.38
N SER A 182 -11.90 -0.21 15.01
CA SER A 182 -11.81 -1.14 13.87
C SER A 182 -11.05 -2.38 14.28
N THR A 183 -11.45 -3.54 13.77
CA THR A 183 -10.57 -4.72 13.82
C THR A 183 -9.66 -4.66 12.61
N PRO A 184 -8.33 -4.85 12.78
CA PRO A 184 -7.44 -5.02 11.63
C PRO A 184 -8.03 -6.10 10.71
N VAL A 185 -8.06 -5.84 9.40
CA VAL A 185 -8.15 -6.97 8.45
C VAL A 185 -6.99 -7.88 8.84
N PRO A 186 -7.19 -9.19 9.10
CA PRO A 186 -6.09 -10.07 9.45
C PRO A 186 -5.02 -9.94 8.38
N SER A 187 -3.98 -9.17 8.70
CA SER A 187 -2.72 -9.32 8.02
C SER A 187 -2.21 -10.62 8.59
N PRO A 188 -1.98 -11.64 7.76
CA PRO A 188 -1.38 -12.86 8.25
C PRO A 188 -0.10 -12.49 8.98
N ASP A 189 0.17 -13.18 10.09
CA ASP A 189 1.48 -13.13 10.72
C ASP A 189 2.54 -13.21 9.60
N PRO A 190 3.59 -12.38 9.62
CA PRO A 190 4.62 -12.47 8.61
C PRO A 190 5.10 -13.90 8.62
N VAL A 191 4.80 -14.63 7.54
CA VAL A 191 5.50 -15.88 7.27
C VAL A 191 6.96 -15.43 7.19
N GLU A 192 7.83 -15.99 8.04
CA GLU A 192 9.26 -15.77 7.88
C GLU A 192 9.63 -16.42 6.56
N THR A 193 9.71 -15.59 5.52
CA THR A 193 9.94 -16.05 4.16
C THR A 193 11.35 -15.73 3.72
N THR A 194 12.02 -16.68 3.08
CA THR A 194 13.31 -16.43 2.43
C THR A 194 13.17 -15.44 1.27
N PRO A 195 14.23 -14.67 0.90
CA PRO A 195 14.20 -13.83 -0.30
C PRO A 195 13.83 -14.66 -1.54
N GLY A 196 12.86 -14.19 -2.32
CA GLY A 196 12.32 -14.91 -3.49
C GLY A 196 11.11 -15.80 -3.18
N HIS A 197 10.71 -15.93 -1.91
CA HIS A 197 9.41 -16.49 -1.57
C HIS A 197 8.29 -15.59 -2.14
N SER A 198 7.25 -16.23 -2.66
CA SER A 198 6.11 -15.64 -3.35
C SER A 198 6.39 -15.00 -4.71
N ASP A 199 7.65 -14.96 -5.18
CA ASP A 199 7.97 -14.47 -6.53
C ASP A 199 7.37 -15.38 -7.61
N VAL A 200 7.11 -14.80 -8.78
CA VAL A 200 6.64 -15.55 -9.94
C VAL A 200 7.81 -16.35 -10.50
N SER A 201 7.81 -17.66 -10.25
CA SER A 201 8.84 -18.60 -10.70
C SER A 201 8.65 -19.01 -12.15
N TYR A 202 7.39 -19.04 -12.60
CA TYR A 202 7.00 -19.31 -13.98
C TYR A 202 5.65 -18.65 -14.26
N ALA A 203 5.47 -18.16 -15.49
CA ALA A 203 4.19 -17.68 -15.97
C ALA A 203 3.83 -18.36 -17.30
N SER A 204 2.54 -18.51 -17.57
CA SER A 204 2.06 -19.06 -18.84
C SER A 204 0.85 -18.29 -19.33
N VAL A 205 0.89 -17.82 -20.58
CA VAL A 205 -0.29 -17.23 -21.23
C VAL A 205 -1.18 -18.37 -21.71
N TRP A 206 -2.39 -18.44 -21.17
CA TRP A 206 -3.40 -19.40 -21.60
C TRP A 206 -4.13 -18.86 -22.81
N VAL A 207 -4.08 -19.63 -23.90
CA VAL A 207 -4.59 -19.25 -25.21
C VAL A 207 -5.44 -20.37 -25.81
N PRO A 208 -6.39 -20.04 -26.71
CA PRO A 208 -7.14 -21.07 -27.44
C PRO A 208 -6.24 -21.93 -28.33
N ASP A 209 -5.39 -21.32 -29.15
CA ASP A 209 -4.47 -21.98 -30.08
C ASP A 209 -3.03 -21.50 -29.86
N VAL A 210 -2.16 -22.44 -29.49
CA VAL A 210 -0.76 -22.15 -29.14
C VAL A 210 0.09 -21.77 -30.35
N GLU A 211 -0.21 -22.31 -31.54
CA GLU A 211 0.58 -22.04 -32.75
C GLU A 211 0.25 -20.66 -33.29
N VAL A 212 -1.05 -20.30 -33.29
CA VAL A 212 -1.50 -18.95 -33.66
C VAL A 212 -0.93 -17.91 -32.70
N ALA A 213 -0.95 -18.19 -31.39
CA ALA A 213 -0.36 -17.30 -30.38
C ALA A 213 1.16 -17.16 -30.58
N ALA A 214 1.86 -18.26 -30.84
CA ALA A 214 3.30 -18.26 -30.99
C ALA A 214 3.74 -17.34 -32.15
N VAL A 215 3.04 -17.41 -33.29
CA VAL A 215 3.29 -16.52 -34.44
C VAL A 215 3.04 -15.05 -34.06
N PHE A 216 1.90 -14.76 -33.42
CA PHE A 216 1.55 -13.41 -33.01
C PHE A 216 2.60 -12.78 -32.07
N TYR A 217 2.95 -13.48 -30.98
CA TYR A 217 3.89 -12.94 -29.98
C TYR A 217 5.35 -12.95 -30.47
N ALA A 218 5.71 -13.83 -31.42
CA ALA A 218 7.00 -13.74 -32.11
C ALA A 218 7.11 -12.44 -32.91
N GLU A 219 6.05 -12.04 -33.61
CA GLU A 219 6.02 -10.79 -34.39
C GLU A 219 5.99 -9.56 -33.48
N VAL A 220 5.12 -9.54 -32.46
CA VAL A 220 4.92 -8.37 -31.61
C VAL A 220 6.09 -8.15 -30.65
N LEU A 221 6.47 -9.19 -29.92
CA LEU A 221 7.42 -9.12 -28.79
C LEU A 221 8.82 -9.62 -29.16
N GLY A 222 8.98 -10.31 -30.28
CA GLY A 222 10.26 -10.90 -30.68
C GLY A 222 10.55 -12.24 -29.99
N TRP A 223 9.53 -12.89 -29.42
CA TRP A 223 9.71 -14.16 -28.72
C TRP A 223 10.20 -15.28 -29.64
N ARG A 224 11.09 -16.10 -29.08
CA ARG A 224 11.52 -17.37 -29.65
C ARG A 224 11.09 -18.48 -28.71
N TYR A 225 10.84 -19.67 -29.26
CA TYR A 225 10.25 -20.76 -28.50
C TYR A 225 11.07 -22.03 -28.59
N ALA A 226 11.18 -22.70 -27.44
CA ALA A 226 11.47 -24.12 -27.36
C ALA A 226 10.15 -24.90 -27.20
N GLU A 227 10.20 -26.20 -27.51
CA GLU A 227 9.08 -27.11 -27.21
C GLU A 227 8.78 -27.12 -25.70
N GLY A 228 7.48 -27.09 -25.37
CA GLY A 228 7.01 -27.27 -24.01
C GLY A 228 7.00 -28.75 -23.58
N SER A 229 6.54 -29.02 -22.37
CA SER A 229 6.37 -30.37 -21.83
C SER A 229 5.27 -31.19 -22.52
N ALA A 230 4.39 -30.52 -23.27
CA ALA A 230 3.29 -31.12 -24.02
C ALA A 230 3.12 -30.42 -25.39
N PRO A 231 2.46 -31.05 -26.37
CA PRO A 231 2.25 -30.46 -27.70
C PRO A 231 1.57 -29.08 -27.66
N GLN A 232 0.67 -28.87 -26.70
CA GLN A 232 -0.01 -27.57 -26.49
C GLN A 232 0.84 -26.52 -25.77
N GLY A 233 2.10 -26.80 -25.41
CA GLY A 233 2.97 -25.89 -24.67
C GLY A 233 4.10 -25.32 -25.53
N ARG A 234 4.40 -24.03 -25.36
CA ARG A 234 5.63 -23.40 -25.87
C ARG A 234 6.36 -22.71 -24.72
N ARG A 235 7.67 -22.87 -24.63
CA ARG A 235 8.50 -22.16 -23.64
C ARG A 235 9.21 -21.01 -24.34
N VAL A 236 9.06 -19.79 -23.83
CA VAL A 236 9.76 -18.61 -24.36
C VAL A 236 11.24 -18.68 -23.95
N GLU A 237 12.12 -18.44 -24.89
CA GLU A 237 13.57 -18.46 -24.67
C GLU A 237 14.12 -17.06 -24.37
N GLY A 238 15.05 -16.98 -23.42
CA GLY A 238 15.83 -15.77 -23.16
C GLY A 238 15.08 -14.66 -22.42
N VAL A 239 14.02 -15.00 -21.69
CA VAL A 239 13.24 -14.08 -20.85
C VAL A 239 13.29 -14.50 -19.39
N GLU A 240 13.21 -13.52 -18.50
CA GLU A 240 13.13 -13.72 -17.04
C GLU A 240 11.97 -12.87 -16.46
N PRO A 241 11.09 -13.42 -15.59
CA PRO A 241 11.03 -14.83 -15.19
C PRO A 241 10.68 -15.76 -16.37
N PRO A 242 10.92 -17.08 -16.23
CA PRO A 242 10.50 -18.07 -17.22
C PRO A 242 9.03 -17.93 -17.61
N LEU A 243 8.77 -17.89 -18.92
CA LEU A 243 7.45 -17.63 -19.49
C LEU A 243 7.12 -18.66 -20.58
N GLY A 244 5.83 -18.95 -20.76
CA GLY A 244 5.36 -19.81 -21.85
C GLY A 244 3.99 -19.48 -22.37
N LEU A 245 3.56 -20.26 -23.35
CA LEU A 245 2.21 -20.31 -23.89
C LEU A 245 1.62 -21.69 -23.63
N TRP A 246 0.32 -21.75 -23.32
CA TRP A 246 -0.41 -22.99 -23.13
C TRP A 246 -1.75 -22.95 -23.87
N GLY A 247 -1.90 -23.83 -24.87
CA GLY A 247 -3.05 -23.92 -25.75
C GLY A 247 -4.24 -24.69 -25.18
N GLY A 248 -5.36 -24.64 -25.91
CA GLY A 248 -6.56 -25.41 -25.60
C GLY A 248 -7.36 -24.87 -24.41
N GLN A 249 -7.15 -23.61 -24.04
CA GLN A 249 -7.83 -22.97 -22.91
C GLN A 249 -8.97 -22.08 -23.39
N GLU A 250 -10.13 -22.19 -22.73
CA GLU A 250 -11.23 -21.25 -22.95
C GLU A 250 -10.99 -19.90 -22.25
N GLN A 251 -10.38 -19.95 -21.05
CA GLN A 251 -10.03 -18.76 -20.29
C GLN A 251 -8.74 -18.14 -20.84
N ARG A 252 -8.81 -16.83 -21.11
CA ARG A 252 -7.71 -16.03 -21.65
C ARG A 252 -7.12 -15.21 -20.53
N THR A 253 -6.08 -15.76 -19.90
CA THR A 253 -5.44 -15.17 -18.73
C THR A 253 -3.99 -15.60 -18.68
N MET A 254 -3.19 -14.95 -17.85
CA MET A 254 -1.90 -15.48 -17.44
C MET A 254 -2.06 -16.37 -16.20
N PHE A 255 -1.60 -17.62 -16.30
CA PHE A 255 -1.41 -18.52 -15.17
C PHE A 255 -0.06 -18.25 -14.52
N MET A 256 -0.04 -18.14 -13.19
CA MET A 256 1.15 -17.80 -12.42
C MET A 256 1.55 -18.97 -11.51
N CYS A 257 2.84 -19.25 -11.48
CA CYS A 257 3.46 -20.17 -10.53
C CYS A 257 4.28 -19.36 -9.53
N PHE A 258 4.03 -19.56 -8.24
CA PHE A 258 4.71 -18.83 -7.16
C PHE A 258 5.73 -19.74 -6.44
N SER A 259 6.92 -19.22 -6.22
CA SER A 259 7.92 -19.87 -5.37
C SER A 259 7.48 -19.88 -3.92
N VAL A 260 7.55 -21.02 -3.25
CA VAL A 260 7.35 -21.14 -1.80
C VAL A 260 8.42 -22.02 -1.18
N ASP A 261 8.73 -21.78 0.08
CA ASP A 261 9.76 -22.53 0.81
C ASP A 261 9.32 -23.99 1.10
N ASP A 262 8.01 -24.21 1.29
CA ASP A 262 7.42 -25.51 1.60
C ASP A 262 6.04 -25.64 0.91
N VAL A 263 5.99 -26.41 -0.18
CA VAL A 263 4.75 -26.64 -0.94
C VAL A 263 3.68 -27.38 -0.10
N PRO A 264 3.96 -28.51 0.59
CA PRO A 264 2.99 -29.16 1.48
C PRO A 264 2.35 -28.23 2.52
N ALA A 265 3.15 -27.38 3.17
CA ALA A 265 2.65 -26.39 4.11
C ALA A 265 1.77 -25.34 3.42
N ALA A 266 2.20 -24.84 2.26
CA ALA A 266 1.43 -23.86 1.49
C ALA A 266 0.10 -24.44 0.98
N VAL A 267 0.07 -25.70 0.52
CA VAL A 267 -1.17 -26.43 0.16
C VAL A 267 -2.15 -26.49 1.33
N THR A 268 -1.64 -26.72 2.54
CA THR A 268 -2.47 -26.69 3.76
C THR A 268 -3.06 -25.30 4.00
N ARG A 269 -2.28 -24.23 3.80
CA ARG A 269 -2.77 -22.84 3.90
C ARG A 269 -3.83 -22.54 2.84
N VAL A 270 -3.64 -22.95 1.59
CA VAL A 270 -4.64 -22.79 0.51
C VAL A 270 -5.98 -23.40 0.91
N ARG A 271 -5.98 -24.66 1.36
CA ARG A 271 -7.20 -25.36 1.78
C ARG A 271 -7.86 -24.70 2.99
N THR A 272 -7.06 -24.22 3.95
CA THR A 272 -7.55 -23.52 5.14
C THR A 272 -8.17 -22.16 4.81
N ALA A 273 -7.60 -21.45 3.84
CA ALA A 273 -8.09 -20.15 3.36
C ALA A 273 -9.33 -20.27 2.44
N GLY A 274 -9.86 -21.47 2.21
CA GLY A 274 -11.07 -21.71 1.40
C GLY A 274 -10.81 -21.98 -0.09
N GLY A 275 -9.55 -22.09 -0.49
CA GLY A 275 -9.16 -22.49 -1.84
C GLY A 275 -9.12 -24.01 -2.03
N ARG A 276 -8.86 -24.43 -3.27
CA ARG A 276 -8.67 -25.84 -3.65
C ARG A 276 -7.22 -26.05 -4.06
N ALA A 277 -6.58 -27.11 -3.58
CA ALA A 277 -5.22 -27.45 -3.96
C ALA A 277 -5.10 -28.95 -4.22
N GLU A 278 -4.40 -29.32 -5.29
CA GLU A 278 -4.05 -30.70 -5.59
C GLU A 278 -2.96 -31.20 -4.63
N GLU A 279 -2.75 -32.51 -4.59
CA GLU A 279 -1.64 -33.08 -3.82
C GLU A 279 -0.30 -32.70 -4.48
N PRO A 280 0.74 -32.37 -3.69
CA PRO A 280 2.07 -32.07 -4.23
C PRO A 280 2.61 -33.20 -5.12
N ARG A 281 3.23 -32.82 -6.23
CA ARG A 281 3.83 -33.74 -7.21
C ARG A 281 5.28 -33.41 -7.46
N ASP A 282 6.13 -34.43 -7.45
CA ASP A 282 7.52 -34.31 -7.85
C ASP A 282 7.62 -34.19 -9.37
N GLU A 283 8.12 -33.04 -9.83
CA GLU A 283 8.44 -32.79 -11.23
C GLU A 283 9.97 -32.63 -11.39
N PRO A 284 10.51 -32.81 -12.61
CA PRO A 284 11.96 -32.68 -12.84
C PRO A 284 12.57 -31.33 -12.43
N TYR A 285 11.74 -30.29 -12.26
CA TYR A 285 12.13 -28.92 -11.96
C TYR A 285 11.73 -28.48 -10.53
N GLY A 286 11.17 -29.37 -9.71
CA GLY A 286 10.81 -29.07 -8.33
C GLY A 286 9.52 -29.75 -7.89
N LEU A 287 9.18 -29.56 -6.62
CA LEU A 287 7.90 -29.99 -6.07
C LEU A 287 6.85 -28.95 -6.45
N VAL A 288 5.72 -29.38 -7.01
CA VAL A 288 4.66 -28.45 -7.46
C VAL A 288 3.27 -28.86 -6.98
N ALA A 289 2.37 -27.88 -6.85
CA ALA A 289 0.96 -28.12 -6.57
C ALA A 289 0.06 -27.07 -7.25
N ASP A 290 -0.87 -27.53 -8.08
CA ASP A 290 -1.86 -26.67 -8.71
C ASP A 290 -2.99 -26.32 -7.75
N CYS A 291 -3.37 -25.06 -7.77
CA CYS A 291 -4.27 -24.43 -6.81
C CYS A 291 -5.31 -23.55 -7.50
N VAL A 292 -6.42 -23.34 -6.80
CA VAL A 292 -7.46 -22.37 -7.13
C VAL A 292 -7.78 -21.61 -5.85
N ASP A 293 -7.83 -20.29 -5.91
CA ASP A 293 -8.23 -19.46 -4.77
C ASP A 293 -9.72 -19.61 -4.41
N ASP A 294 -10.19 -18.85 -3.43
CA ASP A 294 -11.58 -18.86 -2.99
C ASP A 294 -12.54 -18.10 -3.96
N GLN A 295 -12.02 -17.59 -5.08
CA GLN A 295 -12.71 -16.80 -6.10
C GLN A 295 -12.59 -17.38 -7.52
N GLY A 296 -11.86 -18.48 -7.70
CA GLY A 296 -11.68 -19.16 -8.97
C GLY A 296 -10.39 -18.83 -9.73
N MET A 297 -9.46 -18.06 -9.16
CA MET A 297 -8.15 -17.79 -9.77
C MET A 297 -7.27 -19.03 -9.68
N ALA A 298 -6.91 -19.59 -10.83
CA ALA A 298 -5.97 -20.70 -10.91
C ALA A 298 -4.52 -20.21 -10.80
N PHE A 299 -3.70 -20.88 -10.00
CA PHE A 299 -2.27 -20.64 -9.85
C PHE A 299 -1.54 -21.94 -9.46
N SER A 300 -0.21 -21.95 -9.51
CA SER A 300 0.59 -23.07 -9.00
C SER A 300 1.56 -22.62 -7.92
N LEU A 301 1.94 -23.55 -7.07
CA LEU A 301 3.00 -23.37 -6.08
C LEU A 301 4.17 -24.24 -6.47
N SER A 302 5.38 -23.70 -6.41
CA SER A 302 6.61 -24.43 -6.70
C SER A 302 7.62 -24.27 -5.56
N GLN A 303 8.24 -25.36 -5.17
CA GLN A 303 9.42 -25.36 -4.32
C GLN A 303 10.58 -25.91 -5.15
N ALA A 304 11.61 -25.10 -5.32
CA ALA A 304 12.78 -25.48 -6.08
C ALA A 304 13.52 -26.64 -5.38
N GLY A 305 14.02 -27.60 -6.16
CA GLY A 305 14.81 -28.71 -5.61
C GLY A 305 16.15 -28.26 -5.03
N ASP A 306 16.75 -29.10 -4.18
CA ASP A 306 18.07 -28.85 -3.58
C ASP A 306 19.11 -28.48 -4.67
N GLY A 307 19.65 -27.26 -4.56
CA GLY A 307 20.68 -26.73 -5.48
C GLY A 307 20.20 -25.75 -6.54
N ALA A 308 18.90 -25.42 -6.60
CA ALA A 308 18.42 -24.31 -7.40
C ALA A 308 18.91 -22.97 -6.83
N VAL A 309 19.51 -22.14 -7.68
CA VAL A 309 19.87 -20.77 -7.31
C VAL A 309 18.59 -19.94 -7.32
N PRO A 310 18.25 -19.20 -6.24
CA PRO A 310 17.13 -18.27 -6.26
C PRO A 310 17.29 -17.33 -7.45
N ALA A 311 16.23 -17.17 -8.26
CA ALA A 311 16.24 -16.19 -9.34
C ALA A 311 16.60 -14.82 -8.74
N GLY A 312 17.62 -14.18 -9.30
CA GLY A 312 18.01 -12.86 -8.85
C GLY A 312 16.87 -11.89 -9.13
N ARG A 313 16.63 -10.93 -8.23
CA ARG A 313 15.64 -9.88 -8.47
C ARG A 313 16.05 -9.13 -9.74
N ALA A 314 15.25 -9.25 -10.80
CA ALA A 314 15.62 -8.77 -12.13
C ALA A 314 15.86 -7.24 -12.15
N SER A 315 16.79 -6.83 -13.02
CA SER A 315 16.95 -5.44 -13.47
C SER A 315 15.69 -4.95 -14.18
N SER A 316 15.66 -3.68 -14.61
CA SER A 316 14.59 -3.19 -15.50
C SER A 316 14.29 -4.19 -16.63
N PRO A 317 13.01 -4.51 -16.88
CA PRO A 317 12.61 -5.54 -17.82
C PRO A 317 13.02 -5.15 -19.25
N ARG A 318 13.53 -6.13 -20.01
CA ARG A 318 13.97 -5.94 -21.40
C ARG A 318 12.82 -6.14 -22.39
N GLN A 319 13.07 -5.78 -23.65
CA GLN A 319 12.19 -6.09 -24.79
C GLN A 319 11.59 -7.51 -24.69
N GLY A 320 10.26 -7.58 -24.61
CA GLY A 320 9.47 -8.82 -24.55
C GLY A 320 9.36 -9.46 -23.17
N GLU A 321 9.96 -8.91 -22.12
CA GLU A 321 9.87 -9.44 -20.75
C GLU A 321 8.67 -8.89 -19.99
N LEU A 322 8.24 -9.61 -18.95
CA LEU A 322 7.18 -9.18 -18.05
C LEU A 322 7.66 -8.00 -17.20
N ALA A 323 6.98 -6.87 -17.35
CA ALA A 323 7.24 -5.66 -16.59
C ALA A 323 6.33 -5.52 -15.37
N TYR A 324 5.06 -5.87 -15.53
CA TYR A 324 4.04 -5.68 -14.51
C TYR A 324 2.90 -6.67 -14.71
N LEU A 325 2.22 -7.05 -13.62
CA LEU A 325 1.03 -7.90 -13.65
C LEU A 325 -0.15 -7.16 -13.04
N THR A 326 -1.30 -7.17 -13.72
CA THR A 326 -2.55 -6.61 -13.19
C THR A 326 -3.55 -7.73 -12.94
N LEU A 327 -3.87 -7.98 -11.68
CA LEU A 327 -4.82 -9.00 -11.24
C LEU A 327 -6.21 -8.39 -11.12
N GLY A 328 -7.16 -8.85 -11.93
CA GLY A 328 -8.58 -8.58 -11.76
C GLY A 328 -9.23 -9.68 -10.94
N VAL A 329 -9.84 -9.32 -9.82
CA VAL A 329 -10.57 -10.24 -8.94
C VAL A 329 -11.99 -9.72 -8.72
N ALA A 330 -12.89 -10.59 -8.27
CA ALA A 330 -14.25 -10.17 -7.92
C ALA A 330 -14.24 -9.26 -6.69
N ASP A 331 -13.54 -9.67 -5.63
CA ASP A 331 -13.43 -8.97 -4.34
C ASP A 331 -11.97 -8.86 -3.90
N THR A 332 -11.47 -7.63 -3.83
CA THR A 332 -10.08 -7.36 -3.43
C THR A 332 -9.80 -7.67 -1.97
N ALA A 333 -10.78 -7.54 -1.07
CA ALA A 333 -10.57 -7.80 0.35
C ALA A 333 -10.43 -9.31 0.60
N ARG A 334 -11.26 -10.11 -0.07
CA ARG A 334 -11.14 -11.57 -0.05
C ARG A 334 -9.81 -12.03 -0.64
N ALA A 335 -9.40 -11.45 -1.77
CA ALA A 335 -8.12 -11.78 -2.41
C ALA A 335 -6.93 -11.42 -1.51
N GLN A 336 -6.96 -10.26 -0.85
CA GLN A 336 -5.92 -9.85 0.10
C GLN A 336 -5.82 -10.81 1.30
N ALA A 337 -6.96 -11.19 1.89
CA ALA A 337 -6.99 -12.15 2.99
C ALA A 337 -6.43 -13.52 2.55
N PHE A 338 -6.85 -14.00 1.37
CA PHE A 338 -6.40 -15.28 0.82
C PHE A 338 -4.91 -15.29 0.50
N PHE A 339 -4.43 -14.39 -0.37
CA PHE A 339 -3.03 -14.39 -0.81
C PHE A 339 -2.08 -13.90 0.27
N GLY A 340 -2.55 -13.05 1.19
CA GLY A 340 -1.85 -12.80 2.44
C GLY A 340 -1.62 -14.13 3.16
N ALA A 341 -2.68 -14.89 3.46
CA ALA A 341 -2.56 -16.07 4.30
C ALA A 341 -1.73 -17.18 3.64
N VAL A 342 -1.82 -17.30 2.32
CA VAL A 342 -1.14 -18.36 1.56
C VAL A 342 0.30 -18.01 1.24
N LEU A 343 0.55 -16.80 0.71
CA LEU A 343 1.84 -16.38 0.13
C LEU A 343 2.57 -15.31 0.97
N GLY A 344 1.97 -14.83 2.07
CA GLY A 344 2.54 -13.73 2.85
C GLY A 344 2.50 -12.39 2.14
N TRP A 345 1.65 -12.23 1.13
CA TRP A 345 1.55 -10.96 0.39
C TRP A 345 1.13 -9.81 1.29
N ARG A 346 1.76 -8.67 1.05
CA ARG A 346 1.42 -7.39 1.67
C ARG A 346 0.90 -6.44 0.62
N PHE A 347 0.01 -5.55 1.04
CA PHE A 347 -0.73 -4.71 0.13
C PHE A 347 -0.65 -3.26 0.58
N ALA A 348 -0.47 -2.37 -0.40
CA ALA A 348 -0.56 -0.93 -0.22
C ALA A 348 -1.65 -0.37 -1.15
N PRO A 349 -2.31 0.74 -0.80
CA PRO A 349 -3.20 1.43 -1.73
C PRO A 349 -2.49 1.72 -3.05
N GLY A 350 -3.14 1.34 -4.16
CA GLY A 350 -2.66 1.60 -5.51
C GLY A 350 -2.88 3.05 -5.94
N ARG A 351 -2.46 3.37 -7.17
CA ARG A 351 -2.62 4.72 -7.75
C ARG A 351 -4.04 4.99 -8.25
N MET A 352 -4.78 3.94 -8.57
CA MET A 352 -6.19 4.02 -8.99
C MET A 352 -7.09 3.82 -7.78
N GLU A 353 -8.22 4.53 -7.77
CA GLU A 353 -9.25 4.33 -6.75
C GLU A 353 -9.73 2.87 -6.74
N GLY A 354 -9.73 2.24 -5.57
CA GLY A 354 -10.05 0.81 -5.42
C GLY A 354 -8.97 -0.17 -5.90
N GLY A 355 -7.85 0.32 -6.42
CA GLY A 355 -6.69 -0.47 -6.80
C GLY A 355 -5.72 -0.70 -5.64
N TRP A 356 -4.97 -1.79 -5.70
CA TRP A 356 -3.98 -2.19 -4.70
C TRP A 356 -2.65 -2.52 -5.36
N SER A 357 -1.54 -2.18 -4.69
CA SER A 357 -0.19 -2.60 -5.04
C SER A 357 0.19 -3.80 -4.18
N ILE A 358 0.85 -4.80 -4.77
CA ILE A 358 1.35 -5.98 -4.07
C ILE A 358 2.83 -5.76 -3.77
N GLU A 359 3.18 -5.67 -2.49
CA GLU A 359 4.52 -5.31 -2.06
C GLU A 359 5.46 -6.52 -2.10
N GLY A 360 6.67 -6.32 -2.59
CA GLY A 360 7.74 -7.32 -2.52
C GLY A 360 7.74 -8.33 -3.67
N LEU A 361 6.62 -8.53 -4.36
CA LEU A 361 6.48 -9.46 -5.48
C LEU A 361 7.35 -9.06 -6.69
N SER A 362 8.00 -10.05 -7.31
CA SER A 362 8.71 -9.91 -8.58
C SER A 362 8.15 -10.84 -9.67
N PRO A 363 7.78 -10.34 -10.86
CA PRO A 363 7.69 -8.92 -11.22
C PRO A 363 6.59 -8.21 -10.42
N THR A 364 6.65 -6.88 -10.40
CA THR A 364 5.70 -6.08 -9.60
C THR A 364 4.27 -6.32 -10.08
N ALA A 365 3.31 -6.37 -9.16
CA ALA A 365 1.92 -6.53 -9.51
C ALA A 365 0.99 -5.58 -8.75
N GLY A 366 -0.19 -5.40 -9.33
CA GLY A 366 -1.31 -4.71 -8.70
C GLY A 366 -2.59 -5.49 -8.88
N MET A 367 -3.62 -5.06 -8.15
CA MET A 367 -4.91 -5.74 -8.10
C MET A 367 -6.05 -4.73 -8.16
N TYR A 368 -7.16 -5.08 -8.82
CA TYR A 368 -8.41 -4.33 -8.81
C TYR A 368 -9.61 -5.28 -8.63
N GLY A 369 -10.72 -4.73 -8.13
CA GLY A 369 -11.96 -5.47 -7.85
C GLY A 369 -13.02 -5.33 -8.94
N GLY A 370 -14.07 -6.16 -8.86
CA GLY A 370 -15.23 -6.08 -9.74
C GLY A 370 -15.08 -6.83 -11.07
N ALA A 371 -14.09 -7.69 -11.22
CA ALA A 371 -13.99 -8.57 -12.38
C ALA A 371 -15.01 -9.73 -12.28
N ASP A 372 -15.75 -9.99 -13.36
CA ASP A 372 -16.74 -11.09 -13.42
C ASP A 372 -16.07 -12.47 -13.26
N LEU A 373 -14.88 -12.62 -13.83
CA LEU A 373 -14.02 -13.79 -13.70
C LEU A 373 -12.60 -13.33 -13.37
N PRO A 374 -11.84 -14.11 -12.57
CA PRO A 374 -10.45 -13.81 -12.30
C PRO A 374 -9.62 -13.73 -13.59
N VAL A 375 -8.80 -12.69 -13.71
CA VAL A 375 -7.94 -12.45 -14.87
C VAL A 375 -6.61 -11.87 -14.43
N VAL A 376 -5.54 -12.27 -15.09
CA VAL A 376 -4.21 -11.69 -14.94
C VAL A 376 -3.81 -11.10 -16.29
N MET A 377 -3.68 -9.78 -16.32
CA MET A 377 -3.26 -9.04 -17.52
C MET A 377 -1.78 -8.69 -17.41
N PRO A 378 -0.93 -9.27 -18.27
CA PRO A 378 0.49 -8.96 -18.28
C PRO A 378 0.79 -7.63 -18.99
N MET A 379 1.78 -6.91 -18.50
CA MET A 379 2.45 -5.84 -19.23
C MET A 379 3.81 -6.35 -19.71
N TYR A 380 4.07 -6.21 -21.01
CA TYR A 380 5.36 -6.53 -21.60
C TYR A 380 6.16 -5.25 -21.88
N ALA A 381 7.43 -5.26 -21.50
CA ALA A 381 8.35 -4.18 -21.82
C ALA A 381 8.68 -4.18 -23.32
N VAL A 382 8.69 -3.00 -23.93
CA VAL A 382 9.09 -2.79 -25.34
C VAL A 382 9.99 -1.58 -25.47
N ASP A 383 10.99 -1.68 -26.34
CA ASP A 383 11.96 -0.61 -26.59
C ASP A 383 11.32 0.57 -27.35
N ASP A 384 10.39 0.28 -28.26
CA ASP A 384 9.62 1.25 -29.05
C ASP A 384 8.14 0.87 -29.08
N ILE A 385 7.33 1.59 -28.31
CA ILE A 385 5.90 1.31 -28.21
C ILE A 385 5.13 1.65 -29.50
N GLY A 386 5.57 2.65 -30.26
CA GLY A 386 4.91 3.03 -31.51
C GLY A 386 5.04 1.92 -32.55
N ALA A 387 6.26 1.40 -32.71
CA ALA A 387 6.51 0.26 -33.57
C ALA A 387 5.80 -1.01 -33.08
N ALA A 388 5.75 -1.25 -31.78
CA ALA A 388 5.10 -2.43 -31.22
C ALA A 388 3.57 -2.41 -31.41
N VAL A 389 2.92 -1.25 -31.23
CA VAL A 389 1.48 -1.06 -31.49
C VAL A 389 1.13 -1.35 -32.95
N GLU A 390 1.95 -0.91 -33.90
CA GLU A 390 1.74 -1.21 -35.32
C GLU A 390 1.90 -2.70 -35.62
N ARG A 391 2.86 -3.40 -34.96
CA ARG A 391 2.97 -4.87 -35.07
C ARG A 391 1.75 -5.59 -34.50
N VAL A 392 1.19 -5.14 -33.37
CA VAL A 392 -0.06 -5.71 -32.81
C VAL A 392 -1.19 -5.62 -33.83
N ARG A 393 -1.40 -4.43 -34.41
CA ARG A 393 -2.45 -4.19 -35.41
C ARG A 393 -2.20 -5.00 -36.69
N GLY A 394 -0.95 -5.07 -37.14
CA GLY A 394 -0.54 -5.83 -38.33
C GLY A 394 -0.74 -7.34 -38.19
N ALA A 395 -0.50 -7.88 -36.99
CA ALA A 395 -0.67 -9.30 -36.67
C ALA A 395 -2.14 -9.71 -36.38
N GLY A 396 -3.09 -8.78 -36.54
CA GLY A 396 -4.53 -9.03 -36.37
C GLY A 396 -5.07 -8.83 -34.96
N GLY A 397 -4.28 -8.24 -34.06
CA GLY A 397 -4.74 -7.78 -32.75
C GLY A 397 -5.29 -6.34 -32.79
N THR A 398 -5.69 -5.83 -31.63
CA THR A 398 -6.12 -4.43 -31.47
C THR A 398 -5.26 -3.74 -30.41
N ALA A 399 -4.94 -2.46 -30.62
CA ALA A 399 -4.16 -1.67 -29.67
C ALA A 399 -4.65 -0.22 -29.63
N THR A 400 -4.77 0.34 -28.42
CA THR A 400 -5.04 1.78 -28.23
C THR A 400 -3.86 2.62 -28.68
N ASN A 401 -4.06 3.93 -28.84
CA ASN A 401 -2.93 4.82 -29.11
C ASN A 401 -2.03 4.91 -27.87
N PRO A 402 -0.70 4.96 -28.03
CA PRO A 402 0.22 5.09 -26.90
C PRO A 402 -0.09 6.33 -26.05
N GLU A 403 -0.17 6.14 -24.73
CA GLU A 403 -0.48 7.17 -23.75
C GLU A 403 0.69 7.34 -22.77
N ARG A 404 1.01 8.60 -22.41
CA ARG A 404 2.07 8.90 -21.45
C ARG A 404 1.55 8.74 -20.02
N MET A 405 2.18 7.85 -19.28
CA MET A 405 1.99 7.63 -17.85
C MET A 405 3.21 8.12 -17.06
N PRO A 406 3.12 8.30 -15.72
CA PRO A 406 4.27 8.72 -14.90
C PRO A 406 5.45 7.74 -14.87
N TYR A 407 5.29 6.53 -15.40
CA TYR A 407 6.28 5.44 -15.38
C TYR A 407 6.68 4.97 -16.79
N GLY A 408 6.26 5.68 -17.83
CA GLY A 408 6.56 5.34 -19.22
C GLY A 408 5.40 5.63 -20.17
N VAL A 409 5.48 5.08 -21.38
CA VAL A 409 4.38 5.12 -22.34
C VAL A 409 3.72 3.75 -22.38
N THR A 410 2.39 3.70 -22.33
CA THR A 410 1.63 2.44 -22.32
C THR A 410 0.61 2.38 -23.45
N SER A 411 0.21 1.17 -23.82
CA SER A 411 -0.88 0.90 -24.76
C SER A 411 -1.61 -0.38 -24.36
N ASP A 412 -2.94 -0.33 -24.38
CA ASP A 412 -3.81 -1.45 -24.06
C ASP A 412 -4.01 -2.27 -25.33
N CYS A 413 -3.76 -3.56 -25.24
CA CYS A 413 -3.73 -4.45 -26.38
C CYS A 413 -4.63 -5.67 -26.17
N VAL A 414 -5.10 -6.23 -27.28
CA VAL A 414 -5.77 -7.52 -27.36
C VAL A 414 -5.12 -8.30 -28.50
N ASP A 415 -4.72 -9.54 -28.24
CA ASP A 415 -4.13 -10.39 -29.27
C ASP A 415 -5.17 -10.81 -30.33
N ASN A 416 -4.73 -11.50 -31.37
CA ASN A 416 -5.60 -12.00 -32.44
C ASN A 416 -6.53 -13.17 -32.02
N GLN A 417 -6.49 -13.57 -30.75
CA GLN A 417 -7.33 -14.58 -30.13
C GLN A 417 -8.19 -14.03 -28.99
N GLY A 418 -8.08 -12.73 -28.71
CA GLY A 418 -8.85 -12.00 -27.71
C GLY A 418 -8.29 -12.04 -26.28
N SER A 419 -7.00 -12.29 -26.08
CA SER A 419 -6.30 -12.17 -24.79
C SER A 419 -5.82 -10.73 -24.57
N SER A 420 -6.15 -10.14 -23.42
CA SER A 420 -5.76 -8.77 -23.08
C SER A 420 -4.36 -8.69 -22.48
N PHE A 421 -3.59 -7.68 -22.88
CA PHE A 421 -2.26 -7.38 -22.35
C PHE A 421 -1.91 -5.89 -22.53
N TYR A 422 -0.85 -5.44 -21.87
CA TYR A 422 -0.32 -4.09 -22.03
C TYR A 422 1.07 -4.12 -22.68
N LEU A 423 1.37 -3.10 -23.46
CA LEU A 423 2.73 -2.77 -23.87
C LEU A 423 3.22 -1.57 -23.07
N GLY A 424 4.44 -1.63 -22.55
CA GLY A 424 5.06 -0.55 -21.79
C GLY A 424 6.45 -0.22 -22.30
N GLN A 425 6.67 1.02 -22.73
CA GLN A 425 8.01 1.57 -22.92
C GLN A 425 8.37 2.34 -21.66
N LEU A 426 9.14 1.69 -20.77
CA LEU A 426 9.49 2.17 -19.44
C LEU A 426 10.70 3.13 -19.51
N GLU A 427 10.75 4.09 -18.59
CA GLU A 427 11.80 5.14 -18.52
C GLU A 427 12.91 4.85 -17.51
#